data_AF-A0A931B7M1-F1
#
_entry.id   AF-A0A931B7M1-F1
#
_cell.length_a   1.000
_cell.length_b   1.000
_cell.length_c   1.000
_cell.angle_alpha   90.00
_cell.angle_beta   90.00
_cell.angle_gamma   90.00
#
_symmetry.space_group_name_H-M   'P 1'
#
loop_
_entity.id
_entity.type
_entity.pdbx_description
1 polymer ?
#
loop_
_entity_poly.entity_id
_entity_poly.type
_entity_poly.pdbx_seq_one_letter_code
_entity_poly.pdbx_strand_id
1 'polypeptide(L)'
;MDRLATGYPSRQQVDHRSGPVHQGRPELPAPAGAGGEVHPGGLADGGTADPGGRHLPLHAPRRAPRGGSGRQRPRPLPAGGVTETDRFPTLDEIGKTARDLATRHPDRARLLTVGQSRAGQPLELLTVDDAPRRALVVAGAHSNECVGGATVLELARRVLAEPAEEHGIGWDFLLCLDPDGARLVECAGEQPEDLLAHLRGLFRPAGEEQPEWAPSVGAAPPESEALLRVIEERRPFLQCSLHGTDVGGTFVQTTRHLPGLERTLTASATELGIPVEDGPYDAFYWPSPAPGIFVMPPSPPDERRTHTHASSRELGTTTWHAPTHYGGETVIAEVPQWTSWSLADPTPCPDPGPALTAAADRLRSRAHLLSGLLARLRDHGPLTRGARSALSACAPLADEWDPRVSLPGGPQLPPVLSGGRVASLELWSHRIPLRAAAMLRRCADAPSDAELHNRLDGLLRAWCAEYAARFTPQWLPIDRQVEHQIRLVRAAASLATANLRH
;
A
#
# COMPACT_ATOMS: atom_id res chain seq x y z
N MET A 1 32.73 49.04 -25.61
CA MET A 1 33.94 49.53 -24.92
C MET A 1 34.34 48.47 -23.92
N ASP A 2 35.58 47.96 -24.06
CA ASP A 2 36.41 47.14 -23.16
C ASP A 2 35.90 45.76 -22.67
N ARG A 3 36.50 44.63 -23.10
CA ARG A 3 37.74 43.95 -22.60
C ARG A 3 37.50 43.32 -21.21
N LEU A 4 37.69 42.03 -20.92
CA LEU A 4 38.79 41.10 -21.22
C LEU A 4 38.41 39.64 -20.84
N ALA A 5 39.20 38.70 -21.38
CA ALA A 5 39.17 37.25 -21.15
C ALA A 5 39.97 36.79 -19.91
N THR A 6 39.62 35.60 -19.39
CA THR A 6 40.45 34.58 -18.69
C THR A 6 39.50 33.40 -18.37
N GLY A 7 39.81 32.10 -18.37
CA GLY A 7 41.04 31.33 -18.38
C GLY A 7 40.76 30.04 -17.57
N TYR A 8 40.67 28.89 -18.23
CA TYR A 8 40.55 27.56 -17.60
C TYR A 8 41.87 27.16 -16.91
N PRO A 9 41.80 26.27 -15.89
CA PRO A 9 42.82 25.24 -15.75
C PRO A 9 42.23 23.82 -15.66
N SER A 10 42.81 22.95 -16.47
CA SER A 10 42.73 21.49 -16.43
C SER A 10 43.80 20.89 -15.49
N ARG A 11 43.46 19.80 -14.78
CA ARG A 11 44.29 18.65 -14.31
C ARG A 11 43.55 18.04 -13.09
N GLN A 12 43.47 16.73 -12.84
CA GLN A 12 44.54 15.74 -12.93
C GLN A 12 43.96 14.32 -12.89
N GLN A 13 44.46 13.46 -13.77
CA GLN A 13 44.37 12.00 -13.71
C GLN A 13 45.27 11.50 -12.57
N VAL A 14 44.77 10.60 -11.73
CA VAL A 14 45.60 9.80 -10.82
C VAL A 14 45.36 8.32 -11.12
N ASP A 15 46.45 7.71 -11.53
CA ASP A 15 46.66 6.30 -11.85
C ASP A 15 47.03 5.58 -10.54
N HIS A 16 46.39 4.46 -10.21
CA HIS A 16 46.88 3.55 -9.17
C HIS A 16 46.82 2.09 -9.60
N ARG A 17 48.03 1.55 -9.76
CA ARG A 17 48.40 0.17 -10.04
C ARG A 17 48.02 -0.79 -8.90
N SER A 18 47.76 -2.03 -9.32
CA SER A 18 47.52 -3.23 -8.54
C SER A 18 48.72 -3.70 -7.69
N GLY A 19 48.43 -4.35 -6.56
CA GLY A 19 49.33 -5.22 -5.80
C GLY A 19 48.51 -6.15 -4.88
N PRO A 20 48.86 -7.44 -4.73
CA PRO A 20 47.97 -8.47 -4.20
C PRO A 20 48.03 -8.58 -2.66
N VAL A 21 46.91 -8.86 -2.01
CA VAL A 21 46.87 -9.20 -0.58
C VAL A 21 46.39 -10.63 -0.41
N HIS A 22 47.19 -11.34 0.38
CA HIS A 22 47.17 -12.76 0.70
C HIS A 22 45.86 -13.28 1.30
N GLN A 23 45.58 -14.53 0.96
CA GLN A 23 44.65 -15.45 1.62
C GLN A 23 44.96 -15.61 3.12
N GLY A 24 43.92 -15.58 3.95
CA GLY A 24 43.95 -16.03 5.33
C GLY A 24 42.59 -16.64 5.70
N ARG A 25 42.51 -17.97 5.68
CA ARG A 25 41.40 -18.75 6.26
C ARG A 25 41.45 -18.65 7.79
N PRO A 26 40.33 -18.46 8.48
CA PRO A 26 40.21 -18.86 9.88
C PRO A 26 39.68 -20.29 9.97
N GLU A 27 40.40 -21.11 10.74
CA GLU A 27 40.04 -22.47 11.14
C GLU A 27 38.81 -22.46 12.07
N LEU A 28 37.91 -23.42 11.85
CA LEU A 28 36.80 -23.75 12.76
C LEU A 28 37.24 -24.86 13.72
N PRO A 29 37.01 -24.73 15.05
CA PRO A 29 37.14 -25.86 15.96
C PRO A 29 35.87 -26.71 15.95
N ALA A 30 36.06 -28.03 15.87
CA ALA A 30 35.03 -29.04 16.13
C ALA A 30 34.70 -29.12 17.63
N PRO A 31 33.49 -29.58 18.00
CA PRO A 31 33.30 -30.31 19.24
C PRO A 31 32.99 -31.78 18.99
N ALA A 32 33.65 -32.59 19.81
CA ALA A 32 33.52 -34.04 19.92
C ALA A 32 32.12 -34.47 20.37
N GLY A 33 31.75 -35.67 19.96
CA GLY A 33 30.56 -36.37 20.43
C GLY A 33 30.78 -37.16 21.73
N ALA A 34 29.69 -37.36 22.45
CA ALA A 34 29.31 -38.50 23.30
C ALA A 34 27.86 -38.17 23.73
N GLY A 35 26.83 -38.99 23.54
CA GLY A 35 26.73 -40.44 23.73
C GLY A 35 25.74 -40.66 24.89
N GLY A 36 24.60 -41.30 24.63
CA GLY A 36 23.64 -41.65 25.69
C GLY A 36 22.21 -41.91 25.22
N GLU A 37 21.97 -43.04 24.54
CA GLU A 37 20.66 -43.70 24.49
C GLU A 37 20.42 -44.48 25.79
N VAL A 38 19.23 -44.34 26.41
CA VAL A 38 18.53 -45.42 27.13
C VAL A 38 17.00 -45.16 27.10
N HIS A 39 16.26 -46.06 26.46
CA HIS A 39 14.80 -46.32 26.58
C HIS A 39 14.60 -47.56 27.51
N PRO A 40 13.39 -48.10 27.80
CA PRO A 40 12.01 -47.58 27.86
C PRO A 40 11.22 -48.08 29.13
N GLY A 41 9.93 -47.72 29.22
CA GLY A 41 8.89 -48.41 30.03
C GLY A 41 7.84 -47.43 30.59
N GLY A 42 6.52 -47.59 30.49
CA GLY A 42 5.66 -48.65 29.97
C GLY A 42 4.35 -48.68 30.78
N LEU A 43 3.19 -48.61 30.10
CA LEU A 43 1.84 -49.11 30.47
C LEU A 43 1.16 -48.44 31.69
N ALA A 44 -0.16 -48.23 31.83
CA ALA A 44 -1.45 -48.78 31.34
C ALA A 44 -2.56 -47.86 31.95
N ASP A 45 -3.88 -47.98 31.78
CA ASP A 45 -4.85 -48.42 30.77
C ASP A 45 -6.25 -48.19 31.42
N GLY A 46 -7.32 -48.11 30.61
CA GLY A 46 -8.74 -48.26 31.01
C GLY A 46 -9.52 -46.98 31.41
N GLY A 47 -10.77 -46.74 30.99
CA GLY A 47 -11.72 -47.50 30.20
C GLY A 47 -13.14 -46.87 30.23
N THR A 48 -13.81 -46.85 29.07
CA THR A 48 -15.25 -47.09 28.79
C THR A 48 -16.39 -46.39 29.57
N ALA A 49 -17.30 -45.72 28.85
CA ALA A 49 -18.69 -46.16 28.55
C ALA A 49 -19.71 -45.00 28.33
N ASP A 50 -20.41 -45.05 27.20
CA ASP A 50 -21.70 -44.40 26.82
C ASP A 50 -22.88 -45.22 27.46
N PRO A 51 -24.23 -45.00 27.29
CA PRO A 51 -25.01 -43.96 26.60
C PRO A 51 -26.30 -43.47 27.31
N GLY A 52 -27.04 -42.52 26.71
CA GLY A 52 -28.51 -42.58 26.71
C GLY A 52 -29.34 -41.30 26.86
N GLY A 53 -29.76 -40.74 25.71
CA GLY A 53 -31.18 -40.42 25.40
C GLY A 53 -31.89 -39.24 26.06
N ARG A 54 -32.42 -38.32 25.23
CA ARG A 54 -33.86 -38.22 24.88
C ARG A 54 -34.18 -36.96 24.07
N HIS A 55 -34.82 -37.16 22.93
CA HIS A 55 -35.57 -36.17 22.15
C HIS A 55 -36.91 -35.83 22.84
N LEU A 56 -37.31 -34.55 22.82
CA LEU A 56 -38.50 -34.03 22.10
C LEU A 56 -38.64 -32.50 22.32
N PRO A 57 -39.21 -31.76 21.35
CA PRO A 57 -39.19 -30.29 21.23
C PRO A 57 -40.39 -29.66 21.93
N LEU A 58 -40.45 -28.32 22.08
CA LEU A 58 -41.70 -27.53 22.10
C LEU A 58 -41.42 -26.01 22.05
N HIS A 59 -42.16 -25.36 21.15
CA HIS A 59 -42.65 -23.97 21.17
C HIS A 59 -41.76 -22.76 20.86
N ALA A 60 -41.99 -22.23 19.64
CA ALA A 60 -41.88 -20.82 19.30
C ALA A 60 -42.92 -19.96 20.08
N PRO A 61 -42.59 -18.72 20.48
CA PRO A 61 -43.60 -17.77 20.92
C PRO A 61 -44.03 -16.82 19.79
N ARG A 62 -45.36 -16.77 19.59
CA ARG A 62 -46.08 -15.79 18.78
C ARG A 62 -45.95 -14.38 19.37
N ARG A 63 -45.87 -13.39 18.47
CA ARG A 63 -46.08 -11.96 18.73
C ARG A 63 -47.48 -11.68 19.27
N ALA A 64 -47.56 -10.69 20.17
CA ALA A 64 -48.77 -9.91 20.46
C ALA A 64 -48.38 -8.43 20.70
N PRO A 65 -49.30 -7.47 20.46
CA PRO A 65 -48.98 -6.11 20.02
C PRO A 65 -48.88 -5.11 21.17
N ARG A 66 -48.10 -4.04 20.98
CA ARG A 66 -48.20 -2.81 21.77
C ARG A 66 -48.16 -1.60 20.84
N GLY A 67 -49.32 -0.93 20.74
CA GLY A 67 -49.38 0.47 20.29
C GLY A 67 -48.88 1.40 21.39
N GLY A 68 -48.40 2.58 20.98
CA GLY A 68 -47.99 3.63 21.90
C GLY A 68 -46.94 4.57 21.31
N SER A 69 -47.41 5.64 20.67
CA SER A 69 -46.77 6.96 20.49
C SER A 69 -45.25 7.05 20.58
N GLY A 70 -44.58 7.16 19.43
CA GLY A 70 -43.18 7.55 19.34
C GLY A 70 -43.00 8.52 18.17
N ARG A 71 -42.54 9.72 18.49
CA ARG A 71 -42.22 10.84 17.60
C ARG A 71 -41.70 10.37 16.23
N GLN A 72 -42.32 10.83 15.15
CA GLN A 72 -41.81 10.63 13.80
C GLN A 72 -40.35 11.07 13.76
N ARG A 73 -39.44 10.11 13.60
CA ARG A 73 -38.05 10.41 13.23
C ARG A 73 -38.09 11.14 11.89
N PRO A 74 -37.38 12.26 11.72
CA PRO A 74 -37.27 12.89 10.42
C PRO A 74 -36.68 11.85 9.45
N ARG A 75 -37.34 11.71 8.30
CA ARG A 75 -36.90 10.85 7.21
C ARG A 75 -35.52 11.35 6.77
N PRO A 76 -34.46 10.51 6.74
CA PRO A 76 -33.17 10.95 6.21
C PRO A 76 -33.37 11.39 4.76
N LEU A 77 -32.81 12.54 4.40
CA LEU A 77 -32.60 12.90 3.00
C LEU A 77 -31.74 11.80 2.34
N PRO A 78 -31.95 11.46 1.06
CA PRO A 78 -31.10 10.49 0.39
C PRO A 78 -29.69 11.08 0.30
N ALA A 79 -28.78 10.57 1.14
CA ALA A 79 -27.35 10.78 0.92
C ALA A 79 -27.02 10.15 -0.45
N GLY A 80 -26.27 10.87 -1.27
CA GLY A 80 -25.77 10.37 -2.55
C GLY A 80 -24.81 9.21 -2.34
N GLY A 81 -25.37 8.03 -2.08
CA GLY A 81 -24.63 6.80 -1.83
C GLY A 81 -23.84 6.40 -3.07
N VAL A 82 -22.63 5.89 -2.86
CA VAL A 82 -21.88 5.15 -3.89
C VAL A 82 -22.79 4.03 -4.39
N THR A 83 -22.81 3.79 -5.70
CA THR A 83 -23.52 2.62 -6.25
C THR A 83 -22.91 1.36 -5.64
N GLU A 84 -23.71 0.52 -4.98
CA GLU A 84 -23.24 -0.76 -4.43
C GLU A 84 -22.51 -1.54 -5.53
N THR A 85 -21.25 -1.88 -5.27
CA THR A 85 -20.40 -2.63 -6.21
C THR A 85 -19.83 -3.85 -5.51
N ASP A 86 -20.02 -5.01 -6.15
CA ASP A 86 -19.60 -6.33 -5.69
C ASP A 86 -18.25 -6.74 -6.29
N ARG A 87 -17.61 -5.87 -7.08
CA ARG A 87 -16.24 -6.06 -7.57
C ARG A 87 -15.56 -4.75 -7.95
N PHE A 88 -14.23 -4.81 -8.04
CA PHE A 88 -13.45 -3.73 -8.62
C PHE A 88 -13.67 -3.70 -10.14
N PRO A 89 -13.79 -2.51 -10.75
CA PRO A 89 -13.89 -2.40 -12.20
C PRO A 89 -12.54 -2.77 -12.86
N THR A 90 -12.59 -3.43 -14.00
CA THR A 90 -11.42 -3.67 -14.85
C THR A 90 -10.94 -2.37 -15.48
N LEU A 91 -9.69 -2.31 -15.96
CA LEU A 91 -9.14 -1.20 -16.72
C LEU A 91 -9.97 -0.87 -17.95
N ASP A 92 -10.47 -1.89 -18.65
CA ASP A 92 -11.32 -1.69 -19.82
C ASP A 92 -12.67 -1.06 -19.44
N GLU A 93 -13.26 -1.47 -18.32
CA GLU A 93 -14.47 -0.86 -17.78
C GLU A 93 -14.23 0.57 -17.27
N ILE A 94 -13.06 0.83 -16.69
CA ILE A 94 -12.64 2.17 -16.27
C ILE A 94 -12.55 3.10 -17.48
N GLY A 95 -11.77 2.71 -18.50
CA GLY A 95 -11.61 3.50 -19.72
C GLY A 95 -12.93 3.67 -20.48
N LYS A 96 -13.75 2.61 -20.58
CA LYS A 96 -15.09 2.70 -21.18
C LYS A 96 -15.99 3.67 -20.43
N THR A 97 -16.04 3.58 -19.10
CA THR A 97 -16.88 4.47 -18.28
C THR A 97 -16.44 5.93 -18.39
N ALA A 98 -15.12 6.19 -18.39
CA ALA A 98 -14.60 7.54 -18.55
C ALA A 98 -14.94 8.13 -19.93
N ARG A 99 -14.85 7.32 -20.99
CA ARG A 99 -15.27 7.71 -22.34
C ARG A 99 -16.78 7.98 -22.42
N ASP A 100 -17.59 7.15 -21.77
CA ASP A 100 -19.04 7.35 -21.67
C ASP A 100 -19.38 8.65 -20.90
N LEU A 101 -18.61 9.01 -19.85
CA LEU A 101 -18.75 10.28 -19.13
C LEU A 101 -18.41 11.49 -20.02
N ALA A 102 -17.27 11.45 -20.72
CA ALA A 102 -16.86 12.51 -21.64
C ALA A 102 -17.87 12.71 -22.78
N THR A 103 -18.42 11.62 -23.32
CA THR A 103 -19.42 11.65 -24.40
C THR A 103 -20.76 12.24 -23.94
N ARG A 104 -21.18 11.95 -22.70
CA ARG A 104 -22.44 12.47 -22.14
C ARG A 104 -22.36 13.92 -21.70
N HIS A 105 -21.17 14.42 -21.40
CA HIS A 105 -20.94 15.78 -20.91
C HIS A 105 -19.85 16.50 -21.72
N PRO A 106 -20.00 16.63 -23.05
CA PRO A 106 -18.92 17.11 -23.92
C PRO A 106 -18.47 18.56 -23.62
N ASP A 107 -19.36 19.37 -23.03
CA ASP A 107 -19.06 20.75 -22.65
C ASP A 107 -18.26 20.86 -21.35
N ARG A 108 -18.23 19.79 -20.54
CA ARG A 108 -17.58 19.77 -19.21
C ARG A 108 -16.47 18.75 -19.09
N ALA A 109 -16.51 17.64 -19.83
CA ALA A 109 -15.62 16.51 -19.67
C ALA A 109 -14.88 16.15 -20.96
N ARG A 110 -13.59 15.84 -20.84
CA ARG A 110 -12.72 15.41 -21.94
C ARG A 110 -11.82 14.28 -21.49
N LEU A 111 -11.64 13.28 -22.35
CA LEU A 111 -10.69 12.18 -22.13
C LEU A 111 -9.46 12.41 -23.00
N LEU A 112 -8.28 12.40 -22.38
CA LEU A 112 -6.99 12.64 -23.04
C LEU A 112 -6.06 11.45 -22.80
N THR A 113 -5.27 11.07 -23.80
CA THR A 113 -4.12 10.19 -23.57
C THR A 113 -2.91 11.06 -23.25
N VAL A 114 -2.36 10.91 -22.05
CA VAL A 114 -1.26 11.75 -21.54
C VAL A 114 0.09 11.05 -21.56
N GLY A 115 0.14 9.79 -21.94
CA GLY A 115 1.37 9.01 -22.04
C GLY A 115 1.09 7.55 -22.40
N GLN A 116 2.15 6.75 -22.37
CA GLN A 116 2.08 5.29 -22.49
C GLN A 116 2.95 4.66 -21.42
N SER A 117 2.52 3.49 -20.91
CA SER A 117 3.30 2.68 -19.98
C SER A 117 4.48 2.02 -20.67
N ARG A 118 5.33 1.32 -19.90
CA ARG A 118 6.47 0.56 -20.45
C ARG A 118 6.02 -0.51 -21.44
N ALA A 119 4.87 -1.14 -21.24
CA ALA A 119 4.28 -2.12 -22.17
C ALA A 119 3.37 -1.48 -23.23
N GLY A 120 3.35 -0.15 -23.34
CA GLY A 120 2.62 0.58 -24.39
C GLY A 120 1.13 0.74 -24.14
N GLN A 121 0.63 0.50 -22.91
CA GLN A 121 -0.75 0.79 -22.54
C GLN A 121 -0.96 2.31 -22.42
N PRO A 122 -2.08 2.86 -22.89
CA PRO A 122 -2.34 4.29 -22.77
C PRO A 122 -2.55 4.71 -21.31
N LEU A 123 -1.94 5.82 -20.90
CA LEU A 123 -2.34 6.52 -19.67
C LEU A 123 -3.42 7.53 -20.02
N GLU A 124 -4.64 7.31 -19.53
CA GLU A 124 -5.80 8.14 -19.80
C GLU A 124 -6.09 9.12 -18.64
N LEU A 125 -6.31 10.39 -18.98
CA LEU A 125 -6.67 11.48 -18.08
C LEU A 125 -8.08 11.96 -18.42
N LEU A 126 -9.02 11.81 -17.49
CA LEU A 126 -10.34 12.41 -17.58
C LEU A 126 -10.33 13.79 -16.94
N THR A 127 -10.46 14.83 -17.74
CA THR A 127 -10.58 16.22 -17.28
C THR A 127 -12.06 16.57 -17.15
N VAL A 128 -12.47 17.14 -16.01
CA VAL A 128 -13.82 17.67 -15.74
C VAL A 128 -13.72 19.12 -15.28
N ASP A 129 -14.51 19.99 -15.90
CA ASP A 129 -14.54 21.44 -15.69
C ASP A 129 -13.20 22.15 -16.00
N ASP A 130 -13.27 23.13 -16.90
CA ASP A 130 -12.12 23.97 -17.24
C ASP A 130 -12.08 25.18 -16.29
N ALA A 131 -11.22 25.10 -15.27
CA ALA A 131 -11.01 26.18 -14.32
C ALA A 131 -9.51 26.42 -14.07
N PRO A 132 -9.11 27.66 -13.72
CA PRO A 132 -7.70 28.00 -13.44
C PRO A 132 -7.10 27.23 -12.26
N ARG A 133 -7.91 26.87 -11.26
CA ARG A 133 -7.47 26.05 -10.12
C ARG A 133 -7.81 24.60 -10.40
N ARG A 134 -6.79 23.74 -10.42
CA ARG A 134 -6.97 22.32 -10.77
C ARG A 134 -6.53 21.40 -9.64
N ALA A 135 -7.36 20.40 -9.34
CA ALA A 135 -7.01 19.27 -8.50
C ALA A 135 -6.72 18.05 -9.39
N LEU A 136 -5.60 17.36 -9.13
CA LEU A 136 -5.22 16.13 -9.80
C LEU A 136 -5.50 14.95 -8.88
N VAL A 137 -6.26 13.96 -9.33
CA VAL A 137 -6.52 12.71 -8.60
C VAL A 137 -5.87 11.56 -9.38
N VAL A 138 -4.99 10.80 -8.73
CA VAL A 138 -4.21 9.73 -9.34
C VAL A 138 -4.71 8.38 -8.81
N ALA A 139 -5.19 7.52 -9.69
CA ALA A 139 -5.56 6.15 -9.36
C ALA A 139 -4.52 5.14 -9.89
N GLY A 140 -4.50 3.94 -9.30
CA GLY A 140 -3.66 2.84 -9.77
C GLY A 140 -2.17 3.14 -9.65
N ALA A 141 -1.77 3.84 -8.58
CA ALA A 141 -0.35 4.08 -8.25
C ALA A 141 0.42 2.78 -8.05
N HIS A 142 -0.25 1.76 -7.49
CA HIS A 142 0.28 0.41 -7.38
C HIS A 142 -0.73 -0.62 -7.87
N SER A 143 -0.24 -1.63 -8.58
CA SER A 143 -1.06 -2.67 -9.24
C SER A 143 -2.02 -3.42 -8.32
N ASN A 144 -1.64 -3.67 -7.06
CA ASN A 144 -2.45 -4.44 -6.11
C ASN A 144 -3.52 -3.60 -5.37
N GLU A 145 -3.62 -2.30 -5.66
CA GLU A 145 -4.45 -1.34 -4.93
C GLU A 145 -5.68 -0.95 -5.78
N CYS A 146 -6.64 -1.88 -5.87
CA CYS A 146 -7.66 -1.87 -6.91
C CYS A 146 -8.77 -0.82 -6.76
N VAL A 147 -8.92 -0.19 -5.59
CA VAL A 147 -10.05 0.72 -5.28
C VAL A 147 -10.01 2.01 -6.10
N GLY A 148 -8.81 2.53 -6.41
CA GLY A 148 -8.65 3.87 -6.97
C GLY A 148 -9.45 4.11 -8.25
N GLY A 149 -9.52 3.10 -9.13
CA GLY A 149 -10.29 3.17 -10.37
C GLY A 149 -11.79 3.38 -10.15
N ALA A 150 -12.38 2.70 -9.15
CA ALA A 150 -13.78 2.91 -8.79
C ALA A 150 -13.99 4.31 -8.19
N THR A 151 -13.06 4.76 -7.35
CA THR A 151 -13.10 6.07 -6.69
C THR A 151 -13.07 7.22 -7.70
N VAL A 152 -12.17 7.21 -8.68
CA VAL A 152 -12.09 8.30 -9.67
C VAL A 152 -13.36 8.40 -10.52
N LEU A 153 -13.95 7.28 -10.90
CA LEU A 153 -15.19 7.28 -11.67
C LEU A 153 -16.37 7.81 -10.87
N GLU A 154 -16.52 7.37 -9.62
CA GLU A 154 -17.59 7.83 -8.74
C GLU A 154 -17.44 9.31 -8.39
N LEU A 155 -16.21 9.76 -8.08
CA LEU A 155 -15.94 11.17 -7.84
C LEU A 155 -16.24 12.03 -9.08
N ALA A 156 -15.82 11.60 -10.28
CA ALA A 156 -16.13 12.30 -11.52
C ALA A 156 -17.64 12.40 -11.76
N ARG A 157 -18.42 11.34 -11.48
CA ARG A 157 -19.90 11.38 -11.55
C ARG A 157 -20.49 12.42 -10.60
N ARG A 158 -20.02 12.47 -9.35
CA ARG A 158 -20.49 13.43 -8.34
C ARG A 158 -20.18 14.87 -8.75
N VAL A 159 -18.96 15.15 -9.21
CA VAL A 159 -18.55 16.47 -9.71
C VAL A 159 -19.40 16.90 -10.91
N LEU A 160 -19.67 15.98 -11.85
CA LEU A 160 -20.52 16.26 -13.03
C LEU A 160 -22.01 16.46 -12.68
N ALA A 161 -22.47 15.93 -11.54
CA ALA A 161 -23.83 16.14 -11.05
C ALA A 161 -23.99 17.48 -10.32
N GLU A 162 -22.90 18.09 -9.86
CA GLU A 162 -22.87 19.41 -9.22
C GLU A 162 -22.67 20.53 -10.28
N PRO A 163 -23.23 21.74 -10.08
CA PRO A 163 -22.96 22.89 -10.94
C PRO A 163 -21.48 23.32 -10.87
N ALA A 164 -20.85 23.53 -12.04
CA ALA A 164 -19.42 23.89 -12.12
C ALA A 164 -19.07 25.21 -11.38
N GLU A 165 -20.02 26.14 -11.35
CA GLU A 165 -19.87 27.47 -10.75
C GLU A 165 -19.74 27.44 -9.22
N GLU A 166 -20.23 26.39 -8.56
CA GLU A 166 -20.28 26.31 -7.09
C GLU A 166 -18.90 26.12 -6.44
N HIS A 167 -17.93 25.54 -7.18
CA HIS A 167 -16.67 25.09 -6.59
C HIS A 167 -15.45 25.85 -7.13
N GLY A 168 -15.50 26.33 -8.39
CA GLY A 168 -14.39 27.05 -9.01
C GLY A 168 -13.07 26.26 -9.02
N ILE A 169 -13.17 24.94 -9.16
CA ILE A 169 -12.09 23.95 -9.25
C ILE A 169 -12.35 23.08 -10.49
N GLY A 170 -11.33 22.89 -11.31
CA GLY A 170 -11.29 21.88 -12.35
C GLY A 170 -10.64 20.61 -11.83
N TRP A 171 -11.07 19.47 -12.32
CA TRP A 171 -10.61 18.16 -11.87
C TRP A 171 -9.91 17.42 -13.01
N ASP A 172 -8.75 16.84 -12.71
CA ASP A 172 -8.02 15.94 -13.59
C ASP A 172 -7.94 14.57 -12.90
N PHE A 173 -8.49 13.52 -13.51
CA PHE A 173 -8.49 12.16 -12.99
C PHE A 173 -7.59 11.28 -13.85
N LEU A 174 -6.39 10.94 -13.35
CA LEU A 174 -5.52 9.96 -14.00
C LEU A 174 -6.03 8.56 -13.64
N LEU A 175 -6.59 7.86 -14.64
CA LEU A 175 -7.43 6.68 -14.41
C LEU A 175 -6.66 5.46 -13.90
N CYS A 176 -5.41 5.31 -14.32
CA CYS A 176 -4.49 4.29 -13.83
C CYS A 176 -3.05 4.71 -14.16
N LEU A 177 -2.18 4.79 -13.16
CA LEU A 177 -0.78 5.17 -13.33
C LEU A 177 0.11 3.98 -13.73
N ASP A 178 -0.11 2.79 -13.16
CA ASP A 178 0.58 1.54 -13.52
C ASP A 178 -0.38 0.54 -14.21
N PRO A 179 -0.82 0.80 -15.46
CA PRO A 179 -1.73 -0.10 -16.16
C PRO A 179 -1.09 -1.46 -16.45
N ASP A 180 0.23 -1.54 -16.61
CA ASP A 180 0.94 -2.80 -16.88
C ASP A 180 0.84 -3.74 -15.69
N GLY A 181 1.12 -3.24 -14.49
CA GLY A 181 0.95 -4.01 -13.28
C GLY A 181 -0.52 -4.32 -12.99
N ALA A 182 -1.43 -3.37 -13.22
CA ALA A 182 -2.86 -3.61 -13.05
C ALA A 182 -3.36 -4.76 -13.93
N ARG A 183 -2.92 -4.91 -15.19
CA ARG A 183 -3.25 -6.07 -16.05
C ARG A 183 -2.77 -7.42 -15.49
N LEU A 184 -1.72 -7.43 -14.68
CA LEU A 184 -1.22 -8.64 -14.00
C LEU A 184 -2.01 -8.98 -12.73
N VAL A 185 -2.72 -8.01 -12.16
CA VAL A 185 -3.58 -8.19 -10.99
C VAL A 185 -5.02 -8.41 -11.37
N GLU A 186 -5.50 -7.83 -12.48
CA GLU A 186 -6.87 -7.92 -12.99
C GLU A 186 -7.38 -9.35 -12.79
N CYS A 187 -8.17 -9.51 -11.72
CA CYS A 187 -8.81 -10.76 -11.39
C CYS A 187 -9.81 -10.99 -12.51
N ALA A 188 -9.50 -11.91 -13.43
CA ALA A 188 -10.45 -12.34 -14.42
C ALA A 188 -11.67 -12.96 -13.70
N GLY A 189 -12.70 -12.15 -13.42
CA GLY A 189 -14.03 -12.64 -13.08
C GLY A 189 -14.71 -12.04 -11.85
N GLU A 190 -14.13 -12.09 -10.64
CA GLU A 190 -14.91 -11.93 -9.39
C GLU A 190 -14.09 -11.33 -8.22
N GLN A 191 -14.78 -10.75 -7.23
CA GLN A 191 -14.20 -10.39 -5.92
C GLN A 191 -13.51 -11.62 -5.31
N PRO A 192 -12.33 -11.48 -4.67
CA PRO A 192 -11.70 -12.62 -4.02
C PRO A 192 -12.60 -13.12 -2.88
N GLU A 193 -12.92 -14.41 -2.88
CA GLU A 193 -13.76 -15.06 -1.86
C GLU A 193 -13.18 -14.90 -0.45
N ASP A 194 -11.85 -14.93 -0.33
CA ASP A 194 -11.11 -14.77 0.91
C ASP A 194 -9.72 -14.14 0.68
N LEU A 195 -8.99 -13.89 1.77
CA LEU A 195 -7.64 -13.32 1.73
C LEU A 195 -6.65 -14.20 0.95
N LEU A 196 -6.81 -15.52 0.97
CA LEU A 196 -5.91 -16.43 0.26
C LEU A 196 -6.13 -16.35 -1.26
N ALA A 197 -7.40 -16.27 -1.70
CA ALA A 197 -7.77 -16.05 -3.09
C ALA A 197 -7.19 -14.72 -3.60
N HIS A 198 -7.28 -13.65 -2.80
CA HIS A 198 -6.63 -12.38 -3.11
C HIS A 198 -5.12 -12.52 -3.27
N LEU A 199 -4.44 -13.12 -2.29
CA LEU A 199 -2.99 -13.29 -2.33
C LEU A 199 -2.53 -14.15 -3.52
N ARG A 200 -3.32 -15.13 -3.98
CA ARG A 200 -2.97 -15.92 -5.18
C ARG A 200 -2.91 -15.10 -6.47
N GLY A 201 -3.72 -14.05 -6.57
CA GLY A 201 -3.74 -13.13 -7.72
C GLY A 201 -2.79 -11.94 -7.59
N LEU A 202 -2.11 -11.80 -6.44
CA LEU A 202 -1.30 -10.63 -6.14
C LEU A 202 -0.13 -10.46 -7.13
N PHE A 203 0.13 -9.21 -7.50
CA PHE A 203 1.35 -8.74 -8.10
C PHE A 203 1.72 -7.37 -7.52
N ARG A 204 2.99 -7.19 -7.17
CA ARG A 204 3.59 -5.90 -6.79
C ARG A 204 4.88 -5.72 -7.60
N PRO A 205 5.06 -4.62 -8.34
CA PRO A 205 6.29 -4.37 -9.09
C PRO A 205 7.50 -4.24 -8.18
N ALA A 206 8.69 -4.43 -8.75
CA ALA A 206 9.92 -4.05 -8.07
C ALA A 206 9.89 -2.55 -7.73
N GLY A 207 10.57 -2.12 -6.67
CA GLY A 207 10.48 -0.74 -6.20
C GLY A 207 10.85 0.30 -7.26
N GLU A 208 11.91 0.03 -8.02
CA GLU A 208 12.37 0.83 -9.15
C GLU A 208 11.40 0.85 -10.36
N GLU A 209 10.39 -0.02 -10.37
CA GLU A 209 9.34 -0.08 -11.39
C GLU A 209 8.02 0.56 -10.91
N GLN A 210 7.94 1.03 -9.66
CA GLN A 210 6.74 1.68 -9.10
C GLN A 210 6.73 3.17 -9.46
N PRO A 211 5.76 3.67 -10.25
CA PRO A 211 5.86 5.00 -10.84
C PRO A 211 5.94 6.16 -9.85
N GLU A 212 5.33 6.05 -8.67
CA GLU A 212 5.33 7.16 -7.70
C GLU A 212 6.60 7.24 -6.85
N TRP A 213 7.45 6.21 -6.86
CA TRP A 213 8.71 6.26 -6.11
C TRP A 213 9.84 6.94 -6.90
N ALA A 214 9.66 7.14 -8.20
CA ALA A 214 10.62 7.85 -9.01
C ALA A 214 10.63 9.36 -8.71
N PRO A 215 11.78 10.05 -8.89
CA PRO A 215 13.13 9.52 -9.11
C PRO A 215 13.88 9.08 -7.83
N SER A 216 13.24 9.01 -6.66
CA SER A 216 13.92 8.60 -5.42
C SER A 216 14.38 7.15 -5.44
N VAL A 217 13.62 6.28 -6.11
CA VAL A 217 13.97 4.86 -6.32
C VAL A 217 14.07 4.61 -7.81
N GLY A 218 15.25 4.17 -8.27
CA GLY A 218 15.49 3.86 -9.69
C GLY A 218 15.42 5.07 -10.64
N ALA A 219 15.39 4.77 -11.93
CA ALA A 219 15.11 5.77 -12.97
C ALA A 219 13.59 6.01 -13.07
N ALA A 220 13.18 7.18 -13.57
CA ALA A 220 11.76 7.43 -13.84
C ALA A 220 11.27 6.55 -15.00
N PRO A 221 10.34 5.62 -14.79
CA PRO A 221 9.69 4.92 -15.89
C PRO A 221 8.78 5.88 -16.69
N PRO A 222 8.41 5.53 -17.95
CA PRO A 222 7.50 6.30 -18.79
C PRO A 222 6.22 6.77 -18.10
N GLU A 223 5.66 5.95 -17.21
CA GLU A 223 4.49 6.25 -16.39
C GLU A 223 4.76 7.46 -15.46
N SER A 224 5.92 7.49 -14.80
CA SER A 224 6.36 8.61 -13.96
C SER A 224 6.61 9.87 -14.79
N GLU A 225 7.26 9.73 -15.95
CA GLU A 225 7.49 10.87 -16.85
C GLU A 225 6.18 11.48 -17.33
N ALA A 226 5.18 10.65 -17.65
CA ALA A 226 3.84 11.11 -18.02
C ALA A 226 3.15 11.85 -16.87
N LEU A 227 3.21 11.32 -15.64
CA LEU A 227 2.67 11.99 -14.45
C LEU A 227 3.36 13.34 -14.19
N LEU A 228 4.70 13.36 -14.22
CA LEU A 228 5.47 14.59 -14.01
C LEU A 228 5.15 15.66 -15.06
N ARG A 229 4.98 15.27 -16.33
CA ARG A 229 4.53 16.18 -17.40
C ARG A 229 3.12 16.71 -17.12
N VAL A 230 2.18 15.87 -16.70
CA VAL A 230 0.83 16.33 -16.32
C VAL A 230 0.91 17.34 -15.17
N ILE A 231 1.75 17.09 -14.15
CA ILE A 231 1.92 18.02 -13.02
C ILE A 231 2.54 19.34 -13.49
N GLU A 232 3.54 19.31 -14.37
CA GLU A 232 4.17 20.51 -14.94
C GLU A 232 3.19 21.34 -15.77
N GLU A 233 2.40 20.69 -16.62
CA GLU A 233 1.42 21.34 -17.51
C GLU A 233 0.21 21.88 -16.75
N ARG A 234 -0.32 21.10 -15.79
CA ARG A 234 -1.56 21.42 -15.08
C ARG A 234 -1.33 22.24 -13.82
N ARG A 235 -0.14 22.17 -13.22
CA ARG A 235 0.26 22.84 -11.97
C ARG A 235 -0.82 22.73 -10.90
N PRO A 236 -1.22 21.51 -10.52
CA PRO A 236 -2.33 21.31 -9.60
C PRO A 236 -2.01 21.96 -8.25
N PHE A 237 -3.00 22.63 -7.67
CA PHE A 237 -2.85 23.13 -6.29
C PHE A 237 -2.91 21.98 -5.28
N LEU A 238 -3.54 20.88 -5.66
CA LEU A 238 -3.65 19.66 -4.87
C LEU A 238 -3.52 18.45 -5.79
N GLN A 239 -2.62 17.54 -5.45
CA GLN A 239 -2.63 16.16 -5.92
C GLN A 239 -3.23 15.26 -4.82
N CYS A 240 -4.17 14.40 -5.18
CA CYS A 240 -4.62 13.31 -4.34
C CYS A 240 -4.19 11.98 -4.99
N SER A 241 -3.21 11.29 -4.41
CA SER A 241 -2.90 9.92 -4.84
C SER A 241 -3.76 8.94 -4.06
N LEU A 242 -4.46 8.06 -4.77
CA LEU A 242 -5.37 7.07 -4.21
C LEU A 242 -4.64 5.75 -4.02
N HIS A 243 -4.45 5.37 -2.75
CA HIS A 243 -3.74 4.17 -2.36
C HIS A 243 -4.64 3.22 -1.58
N GLY A 244 -4.20 1.97 -1.49
CA GLY A 244 -4.83 0.99 -0.66
C GLY A 244 -3.84 0.06 0.02
N THR A 245 -4.27 -0.54 1.11
CA THR A 245 -3.52 -1.55 1.82
C THR A 245 -4.29 -2.87 1.79
N ASP A 246 -3.60 -4.02 1.84
CA ASP A 246 -4.28 -5.32 1.86
C ASP A 246 -5.00 -5.48 3.22
N VAL A 247 -4.31 -5.98 4.24
CA VAL A 247 -4.78 -5.94 5.62
C VAL A 247 -4.22 -4.70 6.28
N GLY A 248 -5.06 -3.85 6.87
CA GLY A 248 -4.58 -2.59 7.44
C GLY A 248 -5.62 -1.75 8.16
N GLY A 249 -5.23 -0.53 8.51
CA GLY A 249 -6.14 0.59 8.77
C GLY A 249 -6.04 1.67 7.71
N THR A 250 -6.83 2.73 7.88
CA THR A 250 -6.68 3.96 7.09
C THR A 250 -5.71 4.91 7.75
N PHE A 251 -5.00 5.66 6.91
CA PHE A 251 -4.16 6.80 7.28
C PHE A 251 -4.02 7.73 6.07
N VAL A 252 -3.43 8.89 6.30
CA VAL A 252 -3.14 9.86 5.27
C VAL A 252 -1.70 10.30 5.39
N GLN A 253 -1.01 10.33 4.25
CA GLN A 253 0.31 10.92 4.13
C GLN A 253 0.19 12.26 3.38
N THR A 254 0.90 13.30 3.83
CA THR A 254 0.86 14.60 3.16
C THR A 254 2.25 15.21 2.99
N THR A 255 2.48 15.93 1.90
CA THR A 255 3.73 16.71 1.73
C THR A 255 3.76 17.99 2.55
N ARG A 256 2.58 18.46 2.97
CA ARG A 256 2.40 19.58 3.89
C ARG A 256 1.27 19.28 4.86
N HIS A 257 1.39 19.73 6.10
CA HIS A 257 0.30 19.59 7.07
C HIS A 257 -0.93 20.38 6.60
N LEU A 258 -2.09 19.70 6.54
CA LEU A 258 -3.38 20.25 6.13
C LEU A 258 -4.38 20.23 7.30
N PRO A 259 -4.40 21.27 8.17
CA PRO A 259 -5.21 21.27 9.38
C PRO A 259 -6.71 21.08 9.10
N GLY A 260 -7.36 20.21 9.85
CA GLY A 260 -8.79 19.88 9.72
C GLY A 260 -9.06 18.60 8.94
N LEU A 261 -8.07 18.05 8.23
CA LEU A 261 -8.20 16.79 7.51
C LEU A 261 -8.40 15.60 8.47
N GLU A 262 -7.76 15.64 9.64
CA GLU A 262 -7.87 14.64 10.71
C GLU A 262 -9.31 14.43 11.18
N ARG A 263 -10.13 15.49 11.19
CA ARG A 263 -11.54 15.39 11.56
C ARG A 263 -12.33 14.60 10.53
N THR A 264 -12.07 14.83 9.24
CA THR A 264 -12.74 14.11 8.17
C THR A 264 -12.30 12.66 8.14
N LEU A 265 -10.99 12.41 8.28
CA LEU A 265 -10.44 11.05 8.39
C LEU A 265 -11.13 10.28 9.52
N THR A 266 -11.14 10.84 10.74
CA THR A 266 -11.72 10.21 11.92
C THR A 266 -13.23 9.97 11.77
N ALA A 267 -13.98 10.97 11.30
CA ALA A 267 -15.42 10.84 11.11
C ALA A 267 -15.76 9.78 10.04
N SER A 268 -15.07 9.83 8.90
CA SER A 268 -15.25 8.88 7.82
C SER A 268 -14.90 7.45 8.24
N ALA A 269 -13.76 7.27 8.90
CA ALA A 269 -13.32 5.98 9.41
C ALA A 269 -14.30 5.40 10.43
N THR A 270 -14.78 6.22 11.36
CA THR A 270 -15.77 5.81 12.38
C THR A 270 -17.09 5.38 11.75
N GLU A 271 -17.63 6.17 10.83
CA GLU A 271 -18.92 5.88 10.18
C GLU A 271 -18.87 4.64 9.29
N LEU A 272 -17.72 4.38 8.65
CA LEU A 272 -17.56 3.28 7.70
C LEU A 272 -16.99 2.01 8.35
N GLY A 273 -16.59 2.07 9.63
CA GLY A 273 -16.05 0.94 10.39
C GLY A 273 -14.61 0.59 10.02
N ILE A 274 -13.78 1.61 9.79
CA ILE A 274 -12.38 1.48 9.38
C ILE A 274 -11.49 1.86 10.58
N PRO A 275 -10.52 1.02 10.98
CA PRO A 275 -9.54 1.40 11.99
C PRO A 275 -8.61 2.49 11.45
N VAL A 276 -8.32 3.51 12.27
CA VAL A 276 -7.28 4.51 11.96
C VAL A 276 -5.95 3.95 12.47
N GLU A 277 -4.98 3.77 11.58
CA GLU A 277 -3.70 3.12 11.90
C GLU A 277 -2.80 4.05 12.72
N ASP A 278 -2.27 3.55 13.85
CA ASP A 278 -1.48 4.36 14.79
C ASP A 278 -0.05 4.66 14.30
N GLY A 279 0.52 3.74 13.54
CA GLY A 279 1.88 3.83 13.02
C GLY A 279 2.09 2.90 11.84
N PRO A 280 1.53 3.24 10.66
CA PRO A 280 1.76 2.47 9.45
C PRO A 280 3.24 2.50 9.11
N TYR A 281 3.79 1.37 8.67
CA TYR A 281 5.22 1.28 8.37
C TYR A 281 5.64 2.29 7.28
N ASP A 282 4.76 2.52 6.29
CA ASP A 282 4.94 3.47 5.19
C ASP A 282 5.20 4.91 5.65
N ALA A 283 4.80 5.26 6.89
CA ALA A 283 5.05 6.57 7.49
C ALA A 283 5.57 6.48 8.93
N PHE A 284 6.20 5.35 9.29
CA PHE A 284 6.49 4.99 10.69
C PHE A 284 7.33 6.04 11.44
N TYR A 285 8.27 6.63 10.71
CA TYR A 285 9.26 7.59 11.22
C TYR A 285 8.85 9.05 10.95
N TRP A 286 7.68 9.30 10.38
CA TRP A 286 7.26 10.63 10.01
C TRP A 286 6.56 11.36 11.16
N PRO A 287 6.66 12.70 11.21
CA PRO A 287 5.85 13.51 12.10
C PRO A 287 4.36 13.22 11.92
N SER A 288 3.65 12.99 13.03
CA SER A 288 2.20 12.78 13.05
C SER A 288 1.52 13.88 13.86
N PRO A 289 0.98 14.94 13.22
CA PRO A 289 0.35 16.06 13.92
C PRO A 289 -1.03 15.69 14.52
N ALA A 290 -1.64 14.60 14.05
CA ALA A 290 -2.91 14.07 14.55
C ALA A 290 -3.01 12.57 14.22
N PRO A 291 -3.82 11.77 14.94
CA PRO A 291 -4.00 10.35 14.66
C PRO A 291 -4.34 10.09 13.19
N GLY A 292 -3.59 9.18 12.56
CA GLY A 292 -3.75 8.82 11.15
C GLY A 292 -3.28 9.86 10.14
N ILE A 293 -2.72 11.01 10.58
CA ILE A 293 -2.10 12.01 9.68
C ILE A 293 -0.59 11.93 9.85
N PHE A 294 0.12 11.77 8.73
CA PHE A 294 1.58 11.72 8.68
C PHE A 294 2.11 12.71 7.65
N VAL A 295 3.07 13.54 8.04
CA VAL A 295 3.62 14.58 7.17
C VAL A 295 5.01 14.15 6.71
N MET A 296 5.21 14.09 5.40
CA MET A 296 6.51 13.77 4.82
C MET A 296 7.56 14.77 5.30
N PRO A 297 8.74 14.30 5.74
CA PRO A 297 9.82 15.21 6.07
C PRO A 297 10.25 15.98 4.81
N PRO A 298 10.64 17.26 4.94
CA PRO A 298 11.12 18.02 3.80
C PRO A 298 12.39 17.38 3.24
N SER A 299 12.46 17.22 1.93
CA SER A 299 13.67 16.72 1.29
C SER A 299 14.69 17.85 1.08
N PRO A 300 15.96 17.68 1.52
CA PRO A 300 17.01 18.59 1.13
C PRO A 300 17.17 18.58 -0.40
N PRO A 301 17.30 19.73 -1.07
CA PRO A 301 17.35 19.83 -2.54
C PRO A 301 18.55 19.11 -3.20
N ASP A 302 19.62 18.79 -2.44
CA ASP A 302 20.86 18.23 -2.98
C ASP A 302 21.09 16.74 -2.67
N GLU A 303 20.18 16.06 -1.96
CA GLU A 303 20.33 14.63 -1.67
C GLU A 303 19.65 13.76 -2.74
N ARG A 304 20.27 13.62 -3.92
CA ARG A 304 19.94 12.53 -4.86
C ARG A 304 20.39 11.20 -4.25
N ARG A 305 19.50 10.65 -3.45
CA ARG A 305 19.65 9.36 -2.79
C ARG A 305 19.17 8.26 -3.74
N THR A 306 20.03 7.74 -4.62
CA THR A 306 19.68 6.55 -5.44
C THR A 306 19.62 5.30 -4.56
N HIS A 307 18.44 4.96 -4.05
CA HIS A 307 18.25 3.75 -3.23
C HIS A 307 17.53 2.67 -4.03
N THR A 308 17.79 1.42 -3.69
CA THR A 308 17.19 0.23 -4.33
C THR A 308 15.99 -0.32 -3.54
N HIS A 309 15.65 0.31 -2.42
CA HIS A 309 14.56 -0.12 -1.53
C HIS A 309 13.67 1.06 -1.18
N ALA A 310 12.37 0.84 -1.02
CA ALA A 310 11.47 1.84 -0.46
C ALA A 310 11.45 1.72 1.05
N SER A 311 12.28 2.53 1.69
CA SER A 311 12.11 2.92 3.08
C SER A 311 11.36 4.24 3.11
N SER A 312 10.43 4.42 4.05
CA SER A 312 9.72 5.69 4.30
C SER A 312 10.69 6.84 4.59
N ARG A 313 11.94 6.54 4.97
CA ARG A 313 13.02 7.50 5.17
C ARG A 313 13.53 8.18 3.88
N GLU A 314 13.38 7.52 2.74
CA GLU A 314 14.18 7.82 1.54
C GLU A 314 13.37 8.48 0.40
N LEU A 315 12.08 8.72 0.65
CA LEU A 315 11.12 9.31 -0.29
C LEU A 315 11.13 10.83 -0.19
N GLY A 316 12.19 11.46 -0.69
CA GLY A 316 12.35 12.93 -0.65
C GLY A 316 12.12 13.66 -1.97
N THR A 317 12.24 12.95 -3.09
CA THR A 317 12.16 13.56 -4.43
C THR A 317 11.15 12.85 -5.32
N THR A 318 10.22 12.10 -4.74
CA THR A 318 9.19 11.33 -5.44
C THR A 318 8.26 12.21 -6.27
N THR A 319 7.47 11.60 -7.16
CA THR A 319 6.43 12.33 -7.91
C THR A 319 5.44 13.05 -6.97
N TRP A 320 5.25 12.56 -5.74
CA TRP A 320 4.45 13.23 -4.72
C TRP A 320 4.94 14.63 -4.35
N HIS A 321 6.24 14.91 -4.49
CA HIS A 321 6.80 16.23 -4.20
C HIS A 321 6.67 17.19 -5.38
N ALA A 322 6.42 16.70 -6.59
CA ALA A 322 6.42 17.52 -7.80
C ALA A 322 5.42 18.70 -7.76
N PRO A 323 4.19 18.59 -7.22
CA PRO A 323 3.28 19.73 -7.10
C PRO A 323 3.85 20.89 -6.27
N THR A 324 4.72 20.61 -5.29
CA THR A 324 5.29 21.63 -4.40
C THR A 324 6.17 22.64 -5.14
N HIS A 325 6.77 22.26 -6.27
CA HIS A 325 7.53 23.16 -7.14
C HIS A 325 6.66 24.26 -7.78
N TYR A 326 5.34 24.04 -7.83
CA TYR A 326 4.36 24.97 -8.39
C TYR A 326 3.46 25.58 -7.31
N GLY A 327 3.80 25.42 -6.03
CA GLY A 327 3.01 25.89 -4.90
C GLY A 327 1.81 25.00 -4.53
N GLY A 328 1.70 23.81 -5.13
CA GLY A 328 0.70 22.82 -4.76
C GLY A 328 1.15 21.89 -3.63
N GLU A 329 0.26 21.02 -3.19
CA GLU A 329 0.54 20.00 -2.18
C GLU A 329 -0.02 18.63 -2.59
N THR A 330 0.41 17.57 -1.90
CA THR A 330 -0.01 16.20 -2.17
C THR A 330 -0.58 15.56 -0.92
N VAL A 331 -1.70 14.86 -1.09
CA VAL A 331 -2.36 14.02 -0.09
C VAL A 331 -2.43 12.60 -0.65
N ILE A 332 -1.98 11.62 0.11
CA ILE A 332 -2.11 10.20 -0.21
C ILE A 332 -3.15 9.61 0.72
N ALA A 333 -4.24 9.10 0.15
CA ALA A 333 -5.39 8.58 0.89
C ALA A 333 -5.37 7.05 0.90
N GLU A 334 -5.05 6.47 2.04
CA GLU A 334 -4.92 5.02 2.23
C GLU A 334 -6.22 4.43 2.76
N VAL A 335 -6.67 3.33 2.16
CA VAL A 335 -7.84 2.59 2.62
C VAL A 335 -7.59 1.08 2.57
N PRO A 336 -7.94 0.30 3.61
CA PRO A 336 -7.71 -1.13 3.62
C PRO A 336 -8.75 -1.89 2.79
N GLN A 337 -8.33 -2.99 2.16
CA GLN A 337 -9.27 -3.99 1.63
C GLN A 337 -9.82 -4.88 2.75
N TRP A 338 -8.96 -5.25 3.72
CA TRP A 338 -9.33 -5.93 4.95
C TRP A 338 -8.92 -5.11 6.17
N THR A 339 -9.87 -4.81 7.04
CA THR A 339 -9.58 -4.06 8.27
C THR A 339 -8.92 -4.97 9.32
N SER A 340 -7.98 -4.40 10.09
CA SER A 340 -7.42 -5.04 11.30
C SER A 340 -7.34 -4.04 12.46
N TRP A 341 -8.16 -4.27 13.48
CA TRP A 341 -8.27 -3.36 14.62
C TRP A 341 -7.05 -3.35 15.54
N SER A 342 -6.20 -4.38 15.51
CA SER A 342 -4.96 -4.38 16.30
C SER A 342 -3.98 -3.28 15.89
N LEU A 343 -4.11 -2.74 14.67
CA LEU A 343 -3.25 -1.68 14.14
C LEU A 343 -3.65 -0.28 14.64
N ALA A 344 -4.85 -0.15 15.21
CA ALA A 344 -5.37 1.09 15.77
C ALA A 344 -5.18 1.18 17.29
N ASP A 345 -4.46 0.25 17.94
CA ASP A 345 -4.26 0.25 19.39
C ASP A 345 -3.23 1.32 19.81
N PRO A 346 -3.65 2.41 20.48
CA PRO A 346 -2.73 3.47 20.90
C PRO A 346 -2.03 3.14 22.23
N THR A 347 -2.37 2.02 22.87
CA THR A 347 -1.89 1.68 24.22
C THR A 347 -0.38 1.48 24.19
N PRO A 348 0.40 2.15 25.06
CA PRO A 348 1.83 1.91 25.17
C PRO A 348 2.14 0.43 25.44
N CYS A 349 3.06 -0.14 24.65
CA CYS A 349 3.60 -1.48 24.80
C CYS A 349 4.77 -1.44 25.80
N PRO A 350 4.66 -2.08 26.98
CA PRO A 350 5.70 -1.98 28.01
C PRO A 350 7.02 -2.68 27.64
N ASP A 351 6.95 -3.77 26.88
CA ASP A 351 8.12 -4.55 26.45
C ASP A 351 7.97 -5.01 24.98
N PRO A 352 8.32 -4.15 24.01
CA PRO A 352 8.21 -4.50 22.60
C PRO A 352 9.34 -5.45 22.13
N GLY A 353 10.44 -5.57 22.89
CA GLY A 353 11.68 -6.22 22.44
C GLY A 353 11.49 -7.66 21.90
N PRO A 354 10.78 -8.55 22.61
CA PRO A 354 10.51 -9.90 22.14
C PRO A 354 9.70 -9.94 20.82
N ALA A 355 8.69 -9.07 20.68
CA ALA A 355 7.87 -9.02 19.47
C ALA A 355 8.65 -8.50 18.26
N LEU A 356 9.48 -7.47 18.46
CA LEU A 356 10.36 -6.92 17.42
C LEU A 356 11.39 -7.95 16.94
N THR A 357 11.99 -8.66 17.90
CA THR A 357 12.95 -9.76 17.63
C THR A 357 12.28 -10.86 16.79
N ALA A 358 11.08 -11.29 17.18
CA ALA A 358 10.33 -12.32 16.47
C ALA A 358 9.93 -11.87 15.05
N ALA A 359 9.53 -10.60 14.88
CA ALA A 359 9.21 -10.03 13.57
C ALA A 359 10.46 -9.99 12.66
N ALA A 360 11.61 -9.57 13.18
CA ALA A 360 12.88 -9.57 12.45
C ALA A 360 13.32 -10.99 12.04
N ASP A 361 13.25 -11.96 12.96
CA ASP A 361 13.60 -13.36 12.68
C ASP A 361 12.67 -14.00 11.65
N ARG A 362 11.37 -13.70 11.72
CA ARG A 362 10.39 -14.16 10.72
C ARG A 362 10.72 -13.62 9.33
N LEU A 363 11.02 -12.34 9.22
CA LEU A 363 11.32 -11.69 7.95
C LEU A 363 12.58 -12.30 7.31
N ARG A 364 13.67 -12.44 8.08
CA ARG A 364 14.92 -13.04 7.59
C ARG A 364 14.77 -14.53 7.24
N SER A 365 14.14 -15.32 8.08
CA SER A 365 13.98 -16.77 7.87
C SER A 365 13.13 -17.09 6.64
N ARG A 366 11.99 -16.40 6.47
CA ARG A 366 11.13 -16.57 5.29
C ARG A 366 11.80 -16.07 4.03
N ALA A 367 12.51 -14.94 4.09
CA ALA A 367 13.25 -14.42 2.94
C ALA A 367 14.36 -15.39 2.48
N HIS A 368 15.09 -15.97 3.43
CA HIS A 368 16.12 -16.98 3.13
C HIS A 368 15.52 -18.21 2.44
N LEU A 369 14.42 -18.74 2.98
CA LEU A 369 13.71 -19.87 2.39
C LEU A 369 13.24 -19.57 0.96
N LEU A 370 12.54 -18.44 0.76
CA LEU A 370 12.02 -18.06 -0.55
C LEU A 370 13.12 -17.74 -1.56
N SER A 371 14.26 -17.20 -1.11
CA SER A 371 15.42 -16.95 -1.99
C SER A 371 15.99 -18.26 -2.54
N GLY A 372 16.04 -19.32 -1.73
CA GLY A 372 16.41 -20.66 -2.18
C GLY A 372 15.43 -21.25 -3.19
N LEU A 373 14.13 -20.94 -3.07
CA LEU A 373 13.11 -21.36 -4.03
C LEU A 373 13.18 -20.55 -5.33
N LEU A 374 13.37 -19.23 -5.24
CA LEU A 374 13.55 -18.36 -6.39
C LEU A 374 14.76 -18.78 -7.24
N ALA A 375 15.86 -19.23 -6.63
CA ALA A 375 17.05 -19.71 -7.35
C ALA A 375 16.78 -20.96 -8.22
N ARG A 376 15.67 -21.67 -8.00
CA ARG A 376 15.25 -22.83 -8.81
C ARG A 376 14.35 -22.45 -9.98
N LEU A 377 13.80 -21.24 -9.98
CA LEU A 377 12.95 -20.73 -11.07
C LEU A 377 13.81 -20.10 -12.15
N ARG A 378 13.33 -20.17 -13.40
CA ARG A 378 13.89 -19.36 -14.47
C ARG A 378 13.47 -17.90 -14.28
N ASP A 379 14.07 -16.96 -15.00
CA ASP A 379 13.54 -15.61 -14.98
C ASP A 379 12.22 -15.55 -15.77
N HIS A 380 11.14 -15.18 -15.09
CA HIS A 380 9.77 -15.13 -15.64
C HIS A 380 9.25 -13.69 -15.77
N GLY A 381 10.15 -12.70 -15.86
CA GLY A 381 9.79 -11.31 -16.12
C GLY A 381 9.33 -10.54 -14.87
N PRO A 382 8.22 -9.78 -14.91
CA PRO A 382 7.87 -8.84 -13.84
C PRO A 382 7.62 -9.52 -12.49
N LEU A 383 7.04 -10.72 -12.46
CA LEU A 383 6.77 -11.46 -11.22
C LEU A 383 8.07 -11.85 -10.47
N THR A 384 9.09 -12.34 -11.19
CA THR A 384 10.39 -12.70 -10.59
C THR A 384 11.16 -11.46 -10.14
N ARG A 385 11.08 -10.34 -10.87
CA ARG A 385 11.69 -9.06 -10.44
C ARG A 385 11.00 -8.50 -9.19
N GLY A 386 9.67 -8.46 -9.16
CA GLY A 386 8.90 -8.04 -7.99
C GLY A 386 9.19 -8.90 -6.76
N ALA A 387 9.21 -10.24 -6.92
CA ALA A 387 9.58 -11.15 -5.83
C ALA A 387 11.03 -10.94 -5.34
N ARG A 388 11.98 -10.75 -6.26
CA ARG A 388 13.38 -10.49 -5.90
C ARG A 388 13.53 -9.18 -5.13
N SER A 389 12.85 -8.12 -5.55
CA SER A 389 12.83 -6.81 -4.89
C SER A 389 12.23 -6.91 -3.48
N ALA A 390 11.11 -7.62 -3.31
CA ALA A 390 10.52 -7.88 -2.01
C ALA A 390 11.48 -8.64 -1.08
N LEU A 391 12.14 -9.69 -1.58
CA LEU A 391 13.08 -10.49 -0.79
C LEU A 391 14.36 -9.73 -0.42
N SER A 392 14.86 -8.86 -1.30
CA SER A 392 16.06 -8.07 -1.02
C SER A 392 15.82 -7.00 0.04
N ALA A 393 14.58 -6.50 0.17
CA ALA A 393 14.20 -5.56 1.22
C ALA A 393 14.12 -6.20 2.62
N CYS A 394 13.86 -7.51 2.73
CA CYS A 394 13.58 -8.17 4.02
C CYS A 394 14.68 -8.00 5.09
N ALA A 395 15.96 -8.17 4.73
CA ALA A 395 17.03 -8.07 5.72
C ALA A 395 17.27 -6.63 6.20
N PRO A 396 17.42 -5.63 5.30
CA PRO A 396 17.50 -4.22 5.71
C PRO A 396 16.34 -3.77 6.59
N LEU A 397 15.11 -4.16 6.24
CA LEU A 397 13.92 -3.82 7.03
C LEU A 397 13.95 -4.45 8.42
N ALA A 398 14.35 -5.72 8.52
CA ALA A 398 14.49 -6.40 9.81
C ALA A 398 15.51 -5.68 10.71
N ASP A 399 16.60 -5.15 10.15
CA ASP A 399 17.62 -4.42 10.90
C ASP A 399 17.10 -3.10 11.50
N GLU A 400 16.08 -2.47 10.90
CA GLU A 400 15.52 -1.19 11.37
C GLU A 400 14.81 -1.29 12.73
N TRP A 401 14.28 -2.47 13.07
CA TRP A 401 13.51 -2.67 14.30
C TRP A 401 14.05 -3.77 15.21
N ASP A 402 15.04 -4.54 14.79
CA ASP A 402 15.63 -5.60 15.61
C ASP A 402 16.49 -5.01 16.75
N PRO A 403 16.11 -5.18 18.02
CA PRO A 403 16.85 -4.61 19.15
C PRO A 403 18.26 -5.20 19.32
N ARG A 404 18.57 -6.32 18.64
CA ARG A 404 19.90 -6.95 18.65
C ARG A 404 20.86 -6.30 17.64
N VAL A 405 20.35 -5.48 16.72
CA VAL A 405 21.15 -4.81 15.69
C VAL A 405 21.38 -3.36 16.11
N SER A 406 22.63 -2.91 16.03
CA SER A 406 22.96 -1.50 16.19
C SER A 406 23.19 -0.90 14.82
N LEU A 407 22.44 0.14 14.47
CA LEU A 407 22.61 0.92 13.24
C LEU A 407 23.11 2.32 13.61
N PRO A 408 24.44 2.57 13.66
CA PRO A 408 24.98 3.90 13.91
C PRO A 408 24.49 4.89 12.85
N GLY A 409 23.80 5.96 13.27
CA GLY A 409 23.17 6.91 12.34
C GLY A 409 21.96 6.34 11.56
N GLY A 410 21.48 5.16 11.96
CA GLY A 410 20.25 4.54 11.45
C GLY A 410 18.98 5.15 12.06
N PRO A 411 17.81 4.76 11.55
CA PRO A 411 16.54 5.19 12.12
C PRO A 411 16.45 4.72 13.59
N GLN A 412 15.91 5.58 14.45
CA GLN A 412 15.61 5.22 15.83
C GLN A 412 14.11 5.00 15.96
N LEU A 413 13.72 3.85 16.51
CA LEU A 413 12.35 3.64 16.91
C LEU A 413 11.95 4.70 17.95
N PRO A 414 10.69 5.16 17.95
CA PRO A 414 10.17 5.99 19.03
C PRO A 414 10.47 5.34 20.40
N PRO A 415 10.81 6.15 21.43
CA PRO A 415 11.17 5.63 22.74
C PRO A 415 10.03 4.85 23.42
N VAL A 416 8.79 5.13 23.02
CA VAL A 416 7.60 4.39 23.44
C VAL A 416 6.85 3.94 22.19
N LEU A 417 6.69 2.64 22.03
CA LEU A 417 5.85 2.06 20.98
C LEU A 417 4.48 1.74 21.54
N SER A 418 3.43 1.95 20.76
CA SER A 418 2.08 1.47 21.05
C SER A 418 1.92 0.01 20.61
N GLY A 419 0.84 -0.65 21.06
CA GLY A 419 0.43 -1.95 20.54
C GLY A 419 0.22 -1.94 19.02
N GLY A 420 -0.38 -0.87 18.49
CA GLY A 420 -0.59 -0.68 17.05
C GLY A 420 0.71 -0.56 16.25
N ARG A 421 1.70 0.18 16.76
CA ARG A 421 3.03 0.28 16.13
C ARG A 421 3.77 -1.05 16.13
N VAL A 422 3.73 -1.80 17.23
CA VAL A 422 4.32 -3.16 17.27
C VAL A 422 3.59 -4.09 16.30
N ALA A 423 2.26 -4.03 16.26
CA ALA A 423 1.45 -4.82 15.34
C ALA A 423 1.72 -4.47 13.87
N SER A 424 2.00 -3.22 13.54
CA SER A 424 2.38 -2.77 12.18
C SER A 424 3.71 -3.39 11.73
N LEU A 425 4.74 -3.39 12.59
CA LEU A 425 6.02 -4.04 12.28
C LEU A 425 5.87 -5.56 12.15
N GLU A 426 5.07 -6.17 13.02
CA GLU A 426 4.72 -7.59 12.91
C GLU A 426 3.98 -7.86 11.59
N LEU A 427 3.01 -7.03 11.21
CA LEU A 427 2.24 -7.16 9.98
C LEU A 427 3.16 -7.18 8.76
N TRP A 428 4.14 -6.28 8.71
CA TRP A 428 5.12 -6.21 7.63
C TRP A 428 6.03 -7.45 7.56
N SER A 429 6.37 -8.05 8.71
CA SER A 429 7.11 -9.32 8.76
C SER A 429 6.34 -10.51 8.14
N HIS A 430 5.00 -10.44 8.10
CA HIS A 430 4.15 -11.40 7.40
C HIS A 430 3.95 -11.03 5.93
N ARG A 431 3.60 -9.77 5.68
CA ARG A 431 3.18 -9.24 4.37
C ARG A 431 4.25 -9.43 3.30
N ILE A 432 5.49 -8.99 3.54
CA ILE A 432 6.50 -8.99 2.48
C ILE A 432 6.79 -10.43 1.99
N PRO A 433 7.06 -11.42 2.86
CA PRO A 433 7.26 -12.79 2.40
C PRO A 433 6.01 -13.41 1.79
N LEU A 434 4.81 -13.09 2.28
CA LEU A 434 3.56 -13.57 1.67
C LEU A 434 3.42 -13.08 0.22
N ARG A 435 3.68 -11.80 -0.01
CA ARG A 435 3.64 -11.21 -1.35
C ARG A 435 4.68 -11.83 -2.28
N ALA A 436 5.90 -12.06 -1.79
CA ALA A 436 6.93 -12.76 -2.55
C ALA A 436 6.53 -14.21 -2.87
N ALA A 437 6.01 -14.97 -1.89
CA ALA A 437 5.56 -16.34 -2.09
C ALA A 437 4.43 -16.43 -3.13
N ALA A 438 3.47 -15.50 -3.08
CA ALA A 438 2.39 -15.38 -4.05
C ALA A 438 2.91 -15.17 -5.49
N MET A 439 3.81 -14.22 -5.68
CA MET A 439 4.39 -13.95 -7.01
C MET A 439 5.23 -15.14 -7.51
N LEU A 440 6.06 -15.76 -6.66
CA LEU A 440 6.83 -16.95 -7.02
C LEU A 440 5.94 -18.15 -7.37
N ARG A 441 4.83 -18.35 -6.65
CA ARG A 441 3.84 -19.40 -6.96
C ARG A 441 3.30 -19.23 -8.37
N ARG A 442 3.00 -17.99 -8.76
CA ARG A 442 2.52 -17.66 -10.12
C ARG A 442 3.58 -17.90 -11.19
N CYS A 443 4.87 -17.72 -10.88
CA CYS A 443 5.96 -18.06 -11.79
C CYS A 443 6.12 -19.57 -12.02
N ALA A 444 5.80 -20.39 -11.01
CA ALA A 444 5.89 -21.85 -11.09
C ALA A 444 4.64 -22.43 -11.77
N ASP A 445 4.38 -22.07 -13.03
CA ASP A 445 3.20 -22.51 -13.78
C ASP A 445 3.47 -23.65 -14.78
N ALA A 446 4.74 -23.86 -15.15
CA ALA A 446 5.13 -24.92 -16.06
C ALA A 446 4.96 -26.31 -15.42
N PRO A 447 4.63 -27.36 -16.20
CA PRO A 447 4.55 -28.73 -15.67
C PRO A 447 5.84 -29.22 -15.00
N SER A 448 7.01 -28.73 -15.43
CA SER A 448 8.31 -29.03 -14.81
C SER A 448 8.44 -28.49 -13.39
N ASP A 449 7.63 -27.50 -13.03
CA ASP A 449 7.73 -26.76 -11.77
C ASP A 449 6.64 -27.19 -10.77
N ALA A 450 5.89 -28.25 -11.07
CA ALA A 450 4.76 -28.70 -10.25
C ALA A 450 5.11 -28.95 -8.77
N GLU A 451 6.27 -29.54 -8.49
CA GLU A 451 6.77 -29.72 -7.11
C GLU A 451 6.96 -28.36 -6.41
N LEU A 452 7.56 -27.40 -7.13
CA LEU A 452 7.85 -26.06 -6.63
C LEU A 452 6.57 -25.25 -6.44
N HIS A 453 5.64 -25.33 -7.38
CA HIS A 453 4.30 -24.76 -7.27
C HIS A 453 3.59 -25.25 -6.01
N ASN A 454 3.53 -26.57 -5.80
CA ASN A 454 2.88 -27.17 -4.64
C ASN A 454 3.53 -26.75 -3.33
N ARG A 455 4.87 -26.66 -3.30
CA ARG A 455 5.60 -26.17 -2.13
C ARG A 455 5.28 -24.71 -1.84
N LEU A 456 5.28 -23.84 -2.86
CA LEU A 456 4.95 -22.42 -2.71
C LEU A 456 3.49 -22.19 -2.32
N ASP A 457 2.54 -22.94 -2.90
CA ASP A 457 1.11 -22.90 -2.50
C ASP A 457 0.92 -23.37 -1.05
N GLY A 458 1.64 -24.42 -0.62
CA GLY A 458 1.63 -24.88 0.77
C GLY A 458 2.15 -23.82 1.75
N LEU A 459 3.27 -23.16 1.42
CA LEU A 459 3.80 -22.04 2.22
C LEU A 459 2.82 -20.87 2.25
N LEU A 460 2.26 -20.49 1.10
CA LEU A 460 1.29 -19.41 0.99
C LEU A 460 0.06 -19.67 1.87
N ARG A 461 -0.51 -20.89 1.82
CA ARG A 461 -1.64 -21.30 2.67
C ARG A 461 -1.30 -21.22 4.15
N ALA A 462 -0.19 -21.83 4.57
CA ALA A 462 0.21 -21.88 5.97
C ALA A 462 0.45 -20.47 6.53
N TRP A 463 1.22 -19.65 5.82
CA TRP A 463 1.53 -18.30 6.26
C TRP A 463 0.32 -17.36 6.18
N CYS A 464 -0.58 -17.56 5.22
CA CYS A 464 -1.84 -16.81 5.15
C CYS A 464 -2.74 -17.18 6.35
N ALA A 465 -2.79 -18.44 6.77
CA ALA A 465 -3.54 -18.87 7.94
C ALA A 465 -2.97 -18.24 9.22
N GLU A 466 -1.64 -18.22 9.39
CA GLU A 466 -0.99 -17.51 10.51
C GLU A 466 -1.30 -16.00 10.49
N TYR A 467 -1.24 -15.39 9.30
CA TYR A 467 -1.53 -13.97 9.11
C TYR A 467 -2.99 -13.64 9.46
N ALA A 468 -3.93 -14.43 8.96
CA ALA A 468 -5.35 -14.27 9.26
C ALA A 468 -5.67 -14.51 10.74
N ALA A 469 -5.03 -15.49 11.38
CA ALA A 469 -5.20 -15.74 12.81
C ALA A 469 -4.68 -14.58 13.67
N ARG A 470 -3.58 -13.94 13.27
CA ARG A 470 -2.96 -12.84 14.03
C ARG A 470 -3.70 -11.52 13.87
N PHE A 471 -4.13 -11.18 12.65
CA PHE A 471 -4.67 -9.85 12.34
C PHE A 471 -6.20 -9.83 12.21
N THR A 472 -6.85 -11.01 12.23
CA THR A 472 -8.31 -11.17 12.12
C THR A 472 -8.92 -10.28 11.02
N PRO A 473 -8.42 -10.36 9.77
CA PRO A 473 -8.78 -9.45 8.70
C PRO A 473 -10.27 -9.53 8.38
N GLN A 474 -10.95 -8.39 8.32
CA GLN A 474 -12.37 -8.32 7.94
C GLN A 474 -12.53 -7.56 6.63
N TRP A 475 -13.20 -8.17 5.65
CA TRP A 475 -13.44 -7.52 4.35
C TRP A 475 -14.19 -6.20 4.53
N LEU A 476 -13.64 -5.12 3.95
CA LEU A 476 -14.30 -3.82 3.87
C LEU A 476 -15.04 -3.75 2.52
N PRO A 477 -16.38 -3.61 2.50
CA PRO A 477 -17.12 -3.44 1.27
C PRO A 477 -16.56 -2.32 0.38
N ILE A 478 -16.50 -2.55 -0.95
CA ILE A 478 -15.83 -1.65 -1.89
C ILE A 478 -16.48 -0.26 -1.91
N ASP A 479 -17.80 -0.17 -1.79
CA ASP A 479 -18.53 1.08 -1.69
C ASP A 479 -18.05 1.93 -0.51
N ARG A 480 -17.73 1.30 0.64
CA ARG A 480 -17.13 1.98 1.78
C ARG A 480 -15.69 2.40 1.54
N GLN A 481 -14.90 1.58 0.83
CA GLN A 481 -13.53 1.96 0.45
C GLN A 481 -13.55 3.22 -0.44
N VAL A 482 -14.42 3.23 -1.44
CA VAL A 482 -14.64 4.35 -2.37
C VAL A 482 -15.14 5.59 -1.64
N GLU A 483 -16.19 5.46 -0.82
CA GLU A 483 -16.75 6.58 -0.08
C GLU A 483 -15.72 7.20 0.86
N HIS A 484 -14.89 6.38 1.51
CA HIS A 484 -13.83 6.87 2.39
C HIS A 484 -12.83 7.74 1.63
N GLN A 485 -12.30 7.26 0.50
CA GLN A 485 -11.38 8.03 -0.33
C GLN A 485 -12.02 9.31 -0.87
N ILE A 486 -13.28 9.27 -1.34
CA ILE A 486 -13.98 10.46 -1.84
C ILE A 486 -14.08 11.54 -0.76
N ARG A 487 -14.45 11.15 0.48
CA ARG A 487 -14.54 12.10 1.60
C ARG A 487 -13.20 12.77 1.88
N LEU A 488 -12.11 12.00 1.86
CA LEU A 488 -10.75 12.53 2.05
C LEU A 488 -10.35 13.49 0.91
N VAL A 489 -10.58 13.11 -0.35
CA VAL A 489 -10.25 13.95 -1.52
C VAL A 489 -11.02 15.27 -1.49
N ARG A 490 -12.33 15.24 -1.23
CA ARG A 490 -13.14 16.47 -1.17
C ARG A 490 -12.75 17.36 0.00
N ALA A 491 -12.45 16.78 1.16
CA ALA A 491 -11.98 17.55 2.31
C ALA A 491 -10.62 18.18 2.03
N ALA A 492 -9.68 17.43 1.45
CA ALA A 492 -8.38 17.95 1.05
C ALA A 492 -8.53 19.11 0.05
N ALA A 493 -9.35 18.96 -1.00
CA ALA A 493 -9.59 20.01 -1.99
C ALA A 493 -10.18 21.28 -1.36
N SER A 494 -11.11 21.12 -0.42
CA SER A 494 -11.74 22.25 0.29
C SER A 494 -10.75 22.99 1.19
N LEU A 495 -9.95 22.25 1.96
CA LEU A 495 -8.95 22.81 2.89
C LEU A 495 -7.79 23.48 2.14
N ALA A 496 -7.27 22.84 1.09
CA ALA A 496 -6.21 23.40 0.25
C ALA A 496 -6.67 24.68 -0.46
N THR A 497 -7.92 24.73 -0.93
CA THR A 497 -8.50 25.94 -1.53
C THR A 497 -8.61 27.10 -0.52
N ALA A 498 -8.94 26.81 0.75
CA ALA A 498 -9.01 27.82 1.78
C ALA A 498 -7.63 28.42 2.09
N ASN A 499 -6.58 27.60 2.07
CA ASN A 499 -5.20 28.05 2.31
C ASN A 499 -4.67 28.99 1.22
N LEU A 500 -5.14 28.87 -0.02
CA LEU A 500 -4.75 29.77 -1.13
C LEU A 500 -5.38 31.18 -1.04
N ARG A 501 -6.41 31.37 -0.20
CA ARG A 501 -7.07 32.67 -0.01
C ARG A 501 -6.38 33.55 1.05
N HIS A 502 -5.37 33.00 1.73
CA HIS A 502 -4.52 33.65 2.70
C HIS A 502 -3.11 33.78 2.14
#